data_AF-A0A972EGR1-F1
#
_entry.id   AF-A0A972EGR1-F1
#
_cell.length_a   1.000
_cell.length_b   1.000
_cell.length_c   1.000
_cell.angle_alpha   90.00
_cell.angle_beta   90.00
_cell.angle_gamma   90.00
#
_symmetry.space_group_name_H-M   'P 1'
#
loop_
_entity.id
_entity.type
_entity.pdbx_description
1 polymer ?
#
loop_
_entity_poly.entity_id
_entity_poly.type
_entity_poly.pdbx_seq_one_letter_code
_entity_poly.pdbx_strand_id
1 'polypeptide(L)'
;MNKKNLIIFTILTLILISIVSLSVYNMKFKKPIHEISYLEFLEKVDSDQIRSISISDSAYLKGEFKDGTQFKTDNPRIDGFKENMLTKNIEVKETSGQYSIGQIILTVAMIVGFVGIVIYLSKNGLQQASKEYDKMSSMDFSTQEDSDIKFSNIAGNEEAKENIMELVDFIKNPQKYKKYGARMPKGIILYGPPGTGKTLMAKALASEAGVDFLAVSGSDFVQVYAGLGAGRIRSLFKKAKEKKKCVIFIDEIDAMGKKRDRGFGSSDESDRTLNALLAEMSGFRGSEGIVVIAATNRLDILDEALLRPGRFDRQIEIGLP
;
A
#
# COMPACT_ATOMS: atom_id res chain seq x y z
N MET A 1 16.14 2.25 16.38
CA MET A 1 15.30 2.04 17.57
C MET A 1 16.19 2.16 18.80
N ASN A 2 16.02 3.17 19.66
CA ASN A 2 16.85 3.28 20.87
C ASN A 2 16.61 2.05 21.74
N LYS A 3 17.67 1.31 22.11
CA LYS A 3 17.58 0.11 22.96
C LYS A 3 16.76 0.37 24.23
N LYS A 4 16.84 1.58 24.77
CA LYS A 4 16.06 2.05 25.92
C LYS A 4 14.54 2.03 25.69
N ASN A 5 14.06 2.38 24.50
CA ASN A 5 12.64 2.39 24.16
C ASN A 5 12.08 0.98 23.92
N LEU A 6 12.90 0.07 23.37
CA LEU A 6 12.53 -1.34 23.23
C LEU A 6 12.35 -2.00 24.60
N ILE A 7 13.28 -1.74 25.53
CA ILE A 7 13.23 -2.27 26.90
C ILE A 7 11.99 -1.77 27.64
N ILE A 8 11.68 -0.47 27.54
CA ILE A 8 10.48 0.12 28.16
C ILE A 8 9.20 -0.53 27.60
N PHE A 9 9.12 -0.73 26.28
CA PHE A 9 7.97 -1.38 25.65
C PHE A 9 7.80 -2.83 26.12
N THR A 10 8.88 -3.62 26.17
CA THR A 10 8.82 -5.01 26.64
C THR A 10 8.37 -5.12 28.11
N ILE A 11 8.82 -4.20 28.96
CA ILE A 11 8.42 -4.16 30.37
C ILE A 11 6.93 -3.84 30.50
N LEU A 12 6.42 -2.86 29.74
CA LEU A 12 5.00 -2.50 29.75
C LEU A 12 4.10 -3.65 29.27
N THR A 13 4.52 -4.40 28.24
CA THR A 13 3.76 -5.56 27.77
C THR A 13 3.71 -6.69 28.79
N LEU A 14 4.80 -6.95 29.53
CA LEU A 14 4.85 -7.96 30.59
C LEU A 14 3.97 -7.59 31.79
N ILE A 15 3.95 -6.31 32.16
CA ILE A 15 3.07 -5.79 33.22
C ILE A 15 1.60 -5.98 32.83
N LEU A 16 1.25 -5.68 31.58
CA LEU A 16 -0.12 -5.85 31.07
C LEU A 16 -0.55 -7.32 31.12
N ILE A 17 0.30 -8.23 30.66
CA ILE A 17 0.04 -9.68 30.68
C ILE A 17 -0.13 -10.18 32.11
N SER A 18 0.67 -9.67 33.06
CA SER A 18 0.57 -10.01 34.48
C SER A 18 -0.76 -9.55 35.09
N ILE A 19 -1.20 -8.31 34.82
CA ILE A 19 -2.48 -7.77 35.30
C ILE A 19 -3.66 -8.57 34.73
N VAL A 20 -3.63 -8.89 33.43
CA VAL A 20 -4.67 -9.70 32.78
C VAL A 20 -4.69 -11.10 33.37
N SER A 21 -3.53 -11.72 33.57
CA SER A 21 -3.42 -13.06 34.16
C SER A 21 -3.93 -13.11 35.59
N LEU A 22 -3.65 -12.08 36.41
CA LEU A 22 -4.17 -11.94 37.77
C LEU A 22 -5.69 -11.75 37.78
N SER A 23 -6.23 -10.98 36.82
CA SER A 23 -7.67 -10.79 36.66
C SER A 23 -8.39 -12.09 36.25
N VAL A 24 -7.81 -12.83 35.30
CA VAL A 24 -8.32 -14.14 34.85
C VAL A 24 -8.23 -15.18 35.96
N TYR A 25 -7.15 -15.18 36.74
CA TYR A 25 -7.00 -16.03 37.93
C TYR A 25 -8.13 -15.73 38.92
N ASN A 26 -8.37 -14.46 39.25
CA ASN A 26 -9.47 -14.06 40.12
C ASN A 26 -10.87 -14.43 39.57
N MET A 27 -11.04 -14.54 38.24
CA MET A 27 -12.29 -15.03 37.64
C MET A 27 -12.43 -16.57 37.72
N LYS A 28 -11.34 -17.34 37.64
CA LYS A 28 -11.37 -18.81 37.67
C LYS A 28 -11.63 -19.42 39.06
N PHE A 29 -11.42 -18.67 40.14
CA PHE A 29 -11.71 -19.13 41.52
C PHE A 29 -13.06 -18.66 42.06
N LYS A 30 -14.06 -18.43 41.19
CA LYS A 30 -15.45 -18.31 41.66
C LYS A 30 -15.97 -19.71 42.00
N LYS A 31 -16.36 -19.92 43.26
CA LYS A 31 -17.05 -21.15 43.72
C LYS A 31 -18.25 -21.44 42.79
N PRO A 32 -18.57 -22.72 42.50
CA PRO A 32 -19.71 -23.05 41.66
C PRO A 32 -20.99 -22.44 42.25
N ILE A 33 -21.75 -21.75 41.40
CA ILE A 33 -23.03 -21.16 41.79
C ILE A 33 -24.11 -22.17 41.40
N HIS A 34 -24.77 -22.77 42.40
CA HIS A 34 -25.87 -23.70 42.18
C HIS A 34 -27.15 -22.93 41.83
N GLU A 35 -27.77 -23.26 40.70
CA GLU A 35 -29.08 -22.73 40.35
C GLU A 35 -30.16 -23.59 41.02
N ILE A 36 -30.96 -22.98 41.89
CA ILE A 36 -32.05 -23.64 42.63
C ILE A 36 -33.37 -22.94 42.30
N SER A 37 -34.45 -23.71 42.29
CA SER A 37 -35.79 -23.14 42.10
C SER A 37 -36.16 -22.24 43.28
N TYR A 38 -37.04 -21.25 43.07
CA TYR A 38 -37.49 -20.36 44.15
C TYR A 38 -38.18 -21.12 45.28
N LEU A 39 -38.90 -22.19 44.95
CA LEU A 39 -39.59 -23.04 45.93
C LEU A 39 -38.59 -23.82 46.79
N GLU A 40 -37.56 -24.40 46.16
CA GLU A 40 -36.46 -25.06 46.88
C GLU A 40 -35.68 -24.07 47.78
N PHE A 41 -35.54 -22.82 47.33
CA PHE A 41 -34.97 -21.76 48.17
C PHE A 41 -35.82 -21.52 49.42
N LEU A 42 -37.15 -21.42 49.31
CA LEU A 42 -38.02 -21.24 50.48
C LEU A 42 -37.93 -22.43 51.45
N GLU A 43 -37.88 -23.66 50.95
CA GLU A 43 -37.67 -24.85 51.79
C GLU A 43 -36.33 -24.79 52.56
N LYS A 44 -35.27 -24.30 51.90
CA LYS A 44 -33.94 -24.13 52.50
C LYS A 44 -33.84 -22.96 53.48
N VAL A 45 -34.66 -21.92 53.29
CA VAL A 45 -34.88 -20.85 54.27
C VAL A 45 -35.53 -21.43 55.53
N ASP A 46 -36.58 -22.23 55.37
CA ASP A 46 -37.33 -22.79 56.51
C ASP A 46 -36.55 -23.84 57.30
N SER A 47 -35.64 -24.56 56.63
CA SER A 47 -34.72 -25.51 57.27
C SER A 47 -33.41 -24.88 57.79
N ASP A 48 -33.32 -23.55 57.82
CA ASP A 48 -32.20 -22.79 58.38
C ASP A 48 -30.83 -23.14 57.75
N GLN A 49 -30.82 -23.39 56.44
CA GLN A 49 -29.61 -23.77 55.69
C GLN A 49 -28.91 -22.58 55.01
N ILE A 50 -29.55 -21.41 55.01
CA ILE A 50 -29.06 -20.21 54.32
C ILE A 50 -28.30 -19.31 55.28
N ARG A 51 -27.11 -18.87 54.89
CA ARG A 51 -26.26 -17.97 55.68
C ARG A 51 -26.49 -16.51 55.33
N SER A 52 -26.46 -16.19 54.03
CA SER A 52 -26.64 -14.81 53.58
C SER A 52 -27.27 -14.74 52.20
N ILE A 53 -27.99 -13.65 51.94
CA ILE A 53 -28.61 -13.35 50.66
C ILE A 53 -28.13 -11.97 50.20
N SER A 54 -27.71 -11.90 48.94
CA SER A 54 -27.36 -10.66 48.24
C SER A 54 -28.50 -10.26 47.31
N ILE A 55 -29.21 -9.20 47.67
CA ILE A 55 -30.28 -8.61 46.86
C ILE A 55 -29.66 -7.57 45.93
N SER A 56 -30.10 -7.59 44.68
CA SER A 56 -29.74 -6.63 43.63
C SER A 56 -30.94 -6.40 42.72
N ASP A 57 -30.89 -5.39 41.85
CA ASP A 57 -31.95 -5.10 40.86
C ASP A 57 -32.06 -6.14 39.74
N SER A 58 -31.20 -7.17 39.76
CA SER A 58 -31.22 -8.22 38.75
C SER A 58 -32.41 -9.19 38.93
N ALA A 59 -32.72 -9.95 37.87
CA ALA A 59 -33.80 -10.94 37.87
C ALA A 59 -33.57 -12.10 38.86
N TYR A 60 -32.37 -12.19 39.45
CA TYR A 60 -31.96 -13.29 40.31
C TYR A 60 -31.35 -12.77 41.61
N LEU A 61 -31.67 -13.43 42.71
CA LEU A 61 -30.95 -13.24 43.98
C LEU A 61 -29.82 -14.27 44.08
N LYS A 62 -28.72 -13.88 44.72
CA LYS A 62 -27.60 -14.77 45.01
C LYS A 62 -27.50 -14.95 46.51
N GLY A 63 -27.11 -16.12 46.97
CA GLY A 63 -26.89 -16.35 48.39
C GLY A 63 -25.79 -17.36 48.64
N GLU A 64 -25.46 -17.51 49.93
CA GLU A 64 -24.51 -18.49 50.41
C GLU A 64 -25.20 -19.39 51.44
N PHE A 65 -25.05 -20.70 51.29
CA PHE A 65 -25.49 -21.68 52.28
C PHE A 65 -24.53 -21.72 53.47
N LYS A 66 -24.94 -22.30 54.59
CA LYS A 66 -24.08 -22.45 55.78
C LYS A 66 -22.86 -23.35 55.53
N ASP A 67 -22.90 -24.21 54.53
CA ASP A 67 -21.76 -25.03 54.07
C ASP A 67 -20.73 -24.24 53.23
N GLY A 68 -21.02 -22.96 52.92
CA GLY A 68 -20.15 -22.07 52.16
C GLY A 68 -20.25 -22.21 50.64
N THR A 69 -21.20 -22.98 50.11
CA THR A 69 -21.53 -23.03 48.68
C THR A 69 -22.46 -21.87 48.30
N GLN A 70 -22.34 -21.40 47.05
CA GLN A 70 -23.14 -20.28 46.55
C GLN A 70 -24.33 -20.78 45.72
N PHE A 71 -25.45 -20.08 45.80
CA PHE A 71 -26.62 -20.37 44.99
C PHE A 71 -27.18 -19.12 44.30
N LYS A 72 -28.00 -19.36 43.29
CA LYS A 72 -28.75 -18.35 42.53
C LYS A 72 -30.19 -18.85 42.37
N THR A 73 -31.16 -17.97 42.60
CA THR A 73 -32.59 -18.27 42.40
C THR A 73 -33.34 -17.01 41.96
N ASP A 74 -34.60 -17.14 41.59
CA ASP A 74 -35.41 -16.03 41.06
C ASP A 74 -35.63 -14.94 42.11
N ASN A 75 -35.56 -13.68 41.68
CA ASN A 75 -35.84 -12.54 42.54
C ASN A 75 -37.36 -12.28 42.60
N PRO A 76 -38.02 -12.49 43.76
CA PRO A 76 -39.47 -12.36 43.86
C PRO A 76 -39.94 -10.91 43.73
N ARG A 77 -39.09 -9.91 43.98
CA ARG A 77 -39.41 -8.46 43.89
C ARG A 77 -40.68 -8.07 44.66
N ILE A 78 -40.89 -8.69 45.83
CA ILE A 78 -42.04 -8.44 46.71
C ILE A 78 -41.61 -7.52 47.86
N ASP A 79 -42.45 -6.55 48.19
CA ASP A 79 -42.27 -5.67 49.35
C ASP A 79 -42.32 -6.48 50.67
N GLY A 80 -41.39 -6.19 51.59
CA GLY A 80 -41.27 -6.93 52.86
C GLY A 80 -40.43 -8.22 52.79
N PHE A 81 -39.93 -8.63 51.61
CA PHE A 81 -39.04 -9.79 51.47
C PHE A 81 -37.77 -9.68 52.33
N LYS A 82 -37.16 -8.49 52.38
CA LYS A 82 -35.96 -8.22 53.19
C LYS A 82 -36.23 -8.39 54.69
N GLU A 83 -37.36 -7.88 55.16
CA GLU A 83 -37.77 -7.96 56.57
C GLU A 83 -38.01 -9.42 56.96
N ASN A 84 -38.75 -10.17 56.15
CA ASN A 84 -38.99 -11.60 56.36
C ASN A 84 -37.70 -12.41 56.43
N MET A 85 -36.70 -12.11 55.59
CA MET A 85 -35.41 -12.82 55.64
C MET A 85 -34.57 -12.46 56.88
N LEU A 86 -34.61 -11.19 57.32
CA LEU A 86 -33.93 -10.75 58.55
C LEU A 86 -34.54 -11.37 59.81
N THR A 87 -35.88 -11.51 59.87
CA THR A 87 -36.56 -12.18 61.00
C THR A 87 -36.21 -13.67 61.12
N LYS A 88 -35.77 -14.30 60.02
CA LYS A 88 -35.26 -15.68 60.00
C LYS A 88 -33.75 -15.77 60.22
N ASN A 89 -33.12 -14.71 60.72
CA ASN A 89 -31.71 -14.64 61.07
C ASN A 89 -30.75 -14.81 59.86
N ILE A 90 -31.22 -14.49 58.65
CA ILE A 90 -30.43 -14.52 57.41
C ILE A 90 -29.85 -13.13 57.15
N GLU A 91 -28.53 -13.04 56.94
CA GLU A 91 -27.86 -11.78 56.64
C GLU A 91 -28.21 -11.30 55.23
N VAL A 92 -28.87 -10.13 55.09
CA VAL A 92 -29.24 -9.56 53.78
C VAL A 92 -28.28 -8.44 53.39
N LYS A 93 -27.52 -8.63 52.30
CA LYS A 93 -26.58 -7.65 51.73
C LYS A 93 -27.17 -7.04 50.46
N GLU A 94 -27.05 -5.72 50.31
CA GLU A 94 -27.39 -5.04 49.05
C GLU A 94 -26.12 -4.90 48.21
N THR A 95 -26.11 -5.52 47.02
CA THR A 95 -24.98 -5.37 46.08
C THR A 95 -25.41 -4.45 44.95
N SER A 96 -25.12 -3.15 45.09
CA SER A 96 -25.17 -2.22 43.96
C SER A 96 -24.02 -2.54 43.00
N GLY A 97 -24.29 -2.60 41.69
CA GLY A 97 -23.31 -2.84 40.63
C GLY A 97 -22.33 -1.68 40.42
N GLN A 98 -21.69 -1.18 41.49
CA GLN A 98 -20.65 -0.17 41.37
C GLN A 98 -19.39 -0.80 40.80
N TYR A 99 -18.93 -0.26 39.68
CA TYR A 99 -17.58 -0.51 39.20
C TYR A 99 -16.61 -0.09 40.29
N SER A 100 -15.74 -1.02 40.71
CA SER A 100 -14.63 -0.65 41.58
C SER A 100 -13.80 0.43 40.87
N ILE A 101 -13.30 1.42 41.61
CA ILE A 101 -12.40 2.46 41.08
C ILE A 101 -11.23 1.81 40.32
N GLY A 102 -10.75 0.65 40.77
CA GLY A 102 -9.72 -0.12 40.08
C GLY A 102 -10.12 -0.61 38.69
N GLN A 103 -11.39 -0.99 38.48
CA GLN A 103 -11.91 -1.41 37.18
C GLN A 103 -12.02 -0.24 36.19
N ILE A 104 -12.40 0.95 36.68
CA ILE A 104 -12.46 2.16 35.86
C ILE A 104 -11.04 2.55 35.41
N ILE A 105 -10.09 2.58 36.35
CA ILE A 105 -8.68 2.91 36.05
C ILE A 105 -8.09 1.93 35.03
N LEU A 106 -8.34 0.63 35.20
CA LEU A 106 -7.85 -0.39 34.26
C LEU A 106 -8.41 -0.21 32.85
N THR A 107 -9.71 0.13 32.74
CA THR A 107 -10.37 0.35 31.45
C THR A 107 -9.81 1.59 30.75
N VAL A 108 -9.62 2.68 31.49
CA VAL A 108 -9.00 3.91 30.97
C VAL A 108 -7.56 3.66 30.53
N ALA A 109 -6.77 2.92 31.31
CA ALA A 109 -5.39 2.58 30.96
C ALA A 109 -5.31 1.75 29.66
N MET A 110 -6.23 0.81 29.45
CA MET A 110 -6.31 0.01 28.21
C MET A 110 -6.62 0.88 26.99
N ILE A 111 -7.56 1.83 27.10
CA ILE A 111 -7.92 2.75 26.01
C ILE A 111 -6.72 3.65 25.66
N VAL A 112 -6.06 4.24 26.67
CA VAL A 112 -4.89 5.10 26.46
C VAL A 112 -3.73 4.31 25.85
N GLY A 113 -3.49 3.08 26.31
CA GLY A 113 -2.49 2.19 25.74
C GLY A 113 -2.78 1.85 24.27
N PHE A 114 -4.03 1.52 23.94
CA PHE A 114 -4.45 1.24 22.58
C PHE A 114 -4.26 2.45 21.66
N VAL A 115 -4.69 3.64 22.08
CA VAL A 115 -4.49 4.89 21.33
C VAL A 115 -3.00 5.19 21.14
N GLY A 116 -2.18 5.01 22.17
CA GLY A 116 -0.74 5.19 22.10
C GLY A 116 -0.07 4.25 21.09
N ILE A 117 -0.49 2.98 21.04
CA ILE A 117 -0.02 1.99 20.07
C ILE A 117 -0.44 2.38 18.65
N VAL A 118 -1.70 2.79 18.44
CA VAL A 118 -2.19 3.22 17.12
C VAL A 118 -1.41 4.44 16.62
N ILE A 119 -1.16 5.44 17.47
CA ILE A 119 -0.36 6.62 17.11
C ILE A 119 1.09 6.23 16.81
N TYR A 120 1.69 5.34 17.59
CA TYR A 120 3.05 4.87 17.39
C TYR A 120 3.23 4.08 16.09
N LEU A 121 2.30 3.15 15.80
CA LEU A 121 2.28 2.38 14.56
C LEU A 121 2.01 3.27 13.34
N SER A 122 1.11 4.25 13.46
CA SER A 122 0.83 5.18 12.36
C SER A 122 2.04 6.05 12.03
N LYS A 123 2.82 6.48 13.02
CA LYS A 123 4.01 7.31 12.78
C LYS A 123 5.19 6.51 12.20
N ASN A 124 5.41 5.28 12.68
CA ASN A 124 6.58 4.49 12.27
C ASN A 124 6.30 3.59 11.06
N GLY A 125 5.10 3.01 10.95
CA GLY A 125 4.71 2.11 9.86
C GLY A 125 4.50 2.84 8.53
N LEU A 126 3.92 4.05 8.57
CA LEU A 126 3.67 4.84 7.37
C LEU A 126 4.98 5.33 6.73
N GLN A 127 5.97 5.75 7.53
CA GLN A 127 7.28 6.18 7.04
C GLN A 127 8.13 5.02 6.51
N GLN A 128 7.99 3.82 7.06
CA GLN A 128 8.70 2.64 6.56
C GLN A 128 8.05 2.13 5.27
N ALA A 129 6.72 2.13 5.19
CA ALA A 129 5.99 1.79 3.97
C ALA A 129 6.25 2.80 2.83
N SER A 130 6.34 4.10 3.13
CA SER A 130 6.67 5.11 2.11
C SER A 130 8.09 4.93 1.58
N LYS A 131 9.07 4.60 2.44
CA LYS A 131 10.45 4.35 2.02
C LYS A 131 10.59 3.08 1.16
N GLU A 132 9.89 2.01 1.50
CA GLU A 132 9.88 0.79 0.68
C GLU A 132 9.17 1.02 -0.67
N TYR A 133 8.08 1.79 -0.67
CA TYR A 133 7.40 2.21 -1.91
C TYR A 133 8.32 3.05 -2.81
N ASP A 134 9.01 4.06 -2.24
CA ASP A 134 9.96 4.89 -2.97
C ASP A 134 11.09 4.03 -3.57
N LYS A 135 11.63 3.09 -2.78
CA LYS A 135 12.66 2.15 -3.24
C LYS A 135 12.18 1.22 -4.36
N MET A 136 10.94 0.74 -4.30
CA MET A 136 10.34 -0.09 -5.36
C MET A 136 9.96 0.72 -6.62
N SER A 137 9.72 2.03 -6.45
CA SER A 137 9.48 2.99 -7.54
C SER A 137 10.77 3.46 -8.23
N SER A 138 11.90 3.46 -7.52
CA SER A 138 13.22 3.72 -8.11
C SER A 138 13.72 2.44 -8.77
N MET A 139 13.47 2.31 -10.06
CA MET A 139 14.09 1.25 -10.87
C MET A 139 15.54 1.66 -11.14
N ASP A 140 16.49 0.74 -10.95
CA ASP A 140 17.86 0.94 -11.42
C ASP A 140 17.84 0.89 -12.95
N PHE A 141 17.57 2.04 -13.57
CA PHE A 141 17.64 2.18 -15.02
C PHE A 141 19.07 1.91 -15.43
N SER A 142 19.31 0.73 -16.00
CA SER A 142 20.62 0.37 -16.52
C SER A 142 21.03 1.43 -17.53
N THR A 143 22.04 2.22 -17.17
CA THR A 143 22.91 2.82 -18.18
C THR A 143 23.63 1.61 -18.75
N GLN A 144 23.14 1.07 -19.86
CA GLN A 144 23.90 0.01 -20.52
C GLN A 144 25.23 0.63 -20.91
N GLU A 145 26.32 0.00 -20.48
CA GLU A 145 27.66 0.38 -20.86
C GLU A 145 27.73 0.46 -22.38
N ASP A 146 28.39 1.52 -22.86
CA ASP A 146 28.57 1.89 -24.26
C ASP A 146 29.11 0.72 -25.09
N SER A 147 28.23 -0.16 -25.56
CA SER A 147 28.53 -0.94 -26.74
C SER A 147 28.57 0.07 -27.89
N ASP A 148 29.76 0.36 -28.41
CA ASP A 148 30.05 1.28 -29.53
C ASP A 148 29.46 0.75 -30.86
N ILE A 149 28.14 0.53 -30.87
CA ILE A 149 27.35 0.08 -32.01
C ILE A 149 27.13 1.32 -32.87
N LYS A 150 27.61 1.28 -34.12
CA LYS A 150 27.42 2.37 -35.10
C LYS A 150 26.46 1.94 -36.18
N PHE A 151 25.99 2.89 -37.00
CA PHE A 151 25.12 2.55 -38.14
C PHE A 151 25.84 1.64 -39.15
N SER A 152 27.17 1.70 -39.22
CA SER A 152 27.98 0.78 -40.03
C SER A 152 27.83 -0.69 -39.63
N ASN A 153 27.42 -0.97 -38.39
CA ASN A 153 27.22 -2.33 -37.89
C ASN A 153 25.83 -2.88 -38.22
N ILE A 154 24.95 -2.08 -38.82
CA ILE A 154 23.57 -2.45 -39.13
C ILE A 154 23.43 -2.54 -40.65
N ALA A 155 23.02 -3.69 -41.17
CA ALA A 155 22.80 -3.90 -42.60
C ALA A 155 21.39 -3.47 -43.02
N GLY A 156 21.26 -2.92 -44.24
CA GLY A 156 19.97 -2.55 -44.84
C GLY A 156 19.29 -1.36 -44.16
N ASN A 157 17.98 -1.20 -44.40
CA ASN A 157 17.14 -0.13 -43.84
C ASN A 157 17.71 1.29 -44.08
N GLU A 158 18.20 1.58 -45.29
CA GLU A 158 18.88 2.85 -45.61
C GLU A 158 17.98 4.07 -45.40
N GLU A 159 16.69 3.98 -45.74
CA GLU A 159 15.72 5.05 -45.48
C GLU A 159 15.56 5.31 -43.97
N ALA A 160 15.48 4.25 -43.16
CA ALA A 160 15.41 4.40 -41.71
C ALA A 160 16.71 5.00 -41.14
N LYS A 161 17.87 4.56 -41.63
CA LYS A 161 19.18 5.12 -41.24
C LYS A 161 19.26 6.61 -41.56
N GLU A 162 18.83 7.03 -42.75
CA GLU A 162 18.85 8.44 -43.15
C GLU A 162 17.95 9.30 -42.23
N ASN A 163 16.72 8.84 -41.97
CA ASN A 163 15.81 9.51 -41.04
C ASN A 163 16.38 9.59 -39.62
N ILE A 164 17.03 8.53 -39.15
CA ILE A 164 17.64 8.50 -37.82
C ILE A 164 18.90 9.35 -37.76
N MET A 165 19.68 9.43 -38.84
CA MET A 165 20.87 10.29 -38.93
C MET A 165 20.50 11.78 -38.89
N GLU A 166 19.34 12.17 -39.44
CA GLU A 166 18.78 13.53 -39.26
C GLU A 166 18.67 13.87 -37.76
N LEU A 167 18.16 12.93 -36.95
CA LEU A 167 18.01 13.10 -35.50
C LEU A 167 19.37 13.21 -34.79
N VAL A 168 20.36 12.43 -35.23
CA VAL A 168 21.74 12.53 -34.72
C VAL A 168 22.31 13.93 -34.96
N ASP A 169 22.14 14.49 -36.17
CA ASP A 169 22.59 15.87 -36.45
C ASP A 169 21.83 16.89 -35.60
N PHE A 170 20.53 16.69 -35.36
CA PHE A 170 19.75 17.52 -34.43
C PHE A 170 20.31 17.51 -33.00
N ILE A 171 20.69 16.34 -32.48
CA ILE A 171 21.27 16.18 -31.13
C ILE A 171 22.65 16.84 -31.03
N LYS A 172 23.49 16.63 -32.06
CA LYS A 172 24.86 17.20 -32.12
C LYS A 172 24.85 18.71 -32.31
N ASN A 173 24.02 19.20 -33.22
CA ASN A 173 24.02 20.58 -33.70
C ASN A 173 22.68 21.32 -33.48
N PRO A 174 22.13 21.37 -32.24
CA PRO A 174 20.80 21.93 -32.00
C PRO A 174 20.67 23.42 -32.36
N GLN A 175 21.78 24.17 -32.32
CA GLN A 175 21.80 25.59 -32.67
C GLN A 175 21.57 25.84 -34.17
N LYS A 176 22.00 24.91 -35.04
CA LYS A 176 21.76 24.99 -36.50
C LYS A 176 20.27 25.06 -36.77
N TYR A 177 19.51 24.16 -36.17
CA TYR A 177 18.07 24.04 -36.34
C TYR A 177 17.29 25.16 -35.65
N LYS A 178 17.73 25.57 -34.45
CA LYS A 178 17.11 26.67 -33.70
C LYS A 178 17.15 28.00 -34.47
N LYS A 179 18.20 28.27 -35.24
CA LYS A 179 18.32 29.47 -36.09
C LYS A 179 17.24 29.53 -37.17
N TYR A 180 16.82 28.38 -37.70
CA TYR A 180 15.76 28.28 -38.70
C TYR A 180 14.36 28.08 -38.09
N GLY A 181 14.22 28.20 -36.76
CA GLY A 181 12.96 27.99 -36.06
C GLY A 181 12.49 26.52 -36.00
N ALA A 182 13.32 25.58 -36.47
CA ALA A 182 13.02 24.16 -36.40
C ALA A 182 13.10 23.67 -34.95
N ARG A 183 12.14 22.82 -34.57
CA ARG A 183 12.09 22.20 -33.24
C ARG A 183 12.51 20.75 -33.35
N MET A 184 13.32 20.32 -32.39
CA MET A 184 13.69 18.91 -32.26
C MET A 184 12.43 18.06 -32.01
N PRO A 185 12.26 16.94 -32.73
CA PRO A 185 11.20 15.97 -32.41
C PRO A 185 11.36 15.48 -30.98
N LYS A 186 10.25 15.45 -30.22
CA LYS A 186 10.28 15.01 -28.82
C LYS A 186 10.34 13.49 -28.70
N GLY A 187 9.65 12.81 -29.61
CA GLY A 187 9.50 11.36 -29.60
C GLY A 187 9.52 10.78 -31.00
N ILE A 188 10.11 9.60 -31.13
CA ILE A 188 10.10 8.78 -32.35
C ILE A 188 9.58 7.38 -32.01
N ILE A 189 8.73 6.82 -32.87
CA ILE A 189 8.36 5.41 -32.82
C ILE A 189 9.07 4.66 -33.93
N LEU A 190 9.82 3.62 -33.55
CA LEU A 190 10.37 2.61 -34.43
C LEU A 190 9.39 1.43 -34.48
N TYR A 191 8.87 1.10 -35.66
CA TYR A 191 7.91 0.00 -35.79
C TYR A 191 8.31 -0.95 -36.92
N GLY A 192 7.89 -2.21 -36.81
CA GLY A 192 8.17 -3.24 -37.81
C GLY A 192 8.22 -4.63 -37.19
N PRO A 193 8.42 -5.69 -37.98
CA PRO A 193 8.45 -7.07 -37.48
C PRO A 193 9.47 -7.29 -36.33
N PRO A 194 9.26 -8.28 -35.46
CA PRO A 194 10.26 -8.64 -34.45
C PRO A 194 11.57 -9.08 -35.12
N GLY A 195 12.70 -8.77 -34.50
CA GLY A 195 14.02 -9.15 -35.01
C GLY A 195 14.61 -8.24 -36.10
N THR A 196 13.95 -7.15 -36.51
CA THR A 196 14.47 -6.20 -37.52
C THR A 196 15.52 -5.21 -36.99
N GLY A 197 15.95 -5.34 -35.73
CA GLY A 197 17.02 -4.51 -35.18
C GLY A 197 16.60 -3.14 -34.66
N LYS A 198 15.33 -2.93 -34.29
CA LYS A 198 14.82 -1.68 -33.69
C LYS A 198 15.67 -1.20 -32.50
N THR A 199 15.98 -2.10 -31.57
CA THR A 199 16.83 -1.83 -30.40
C THR A 199 18.27 -1.50 -30.81
N LEU A 200 18.80 -2.15 -31.86
CA LEU A 200 20.14 -1.85 -32.39
C LEU A 200 20.19 -0.47 -33.03
N MET A 201 19.16 -0.07 -33.78
CA MET A 201 19.06 1.27 -34.37
C MET A 201 19.00 2.36 -33.30
N ALA A 202 18.25 2.16 -32.22
CA ALA A 202 18.19 3.13 -31.12
C ALA A 202 19.55 3.25 -30.40
N LYS A 203 20.25 2.13 -30.17
CA LYS A 203 21.60 2.13 -29.62
C LYS A 203 22.60 2.84 -30.53
N ALA A 204 22.53 2.58 -31.84
CA ALA A 204 23.37 3.23 -32.83
C ALA A 204 23.17 4.75 -32.88
N LEU A 205 21.92 5.22 -32.81
CA LEU A 205 21.61 6.64 -32.71
C LEU A 205 22.30 7.28 -31.50
N ALA A 206 22.21 6.66 -30.32
CA ALA A 206 22.78 7.21 -29.09
C ALA A 206 24.32 7.24 -29.11
N SER A 207 24.95 6.15 -29.56
CA SER A 207 26.40 6.05 -29.75
C SER A 207 26.90 7.09 -30.76
N GLU A 208 26.25 7.19 -31.92
CA GLU A 208 26.61 8.17 -32.94
C GLU A 208 26.41 9.59 -32.46
N ALA A 209 25.34 9.88 -31.72
CA ALA A 209 25.10 11.19 -31.12
C ALA A 209 26.04 11.52 -29.94
N GLY A 210 26.72 10.53 -29.37
CA GLY A 210 27.60 10.70 -28.20
C GLY A 210 26.83 11.11 -26.95
N VAL A 211 25.66 10.49 -26.71
CA VAL A 211 24.77 10.81 -25.59
C VAL A 211 24.43 9.58 -24.77
N ASP A 212 24.04 9.80 -23.52
CA ASP A 212 23.62 8.73 -22.63
C ASP A 212 22.41 7.95 -23.17
N PHE A 213 22.43 6.63 -23.04
CA PHE A 213 21.33 5.75 -23.42
C PHE A 213 20.65 5.14 -22.18
N LEU A 214 19.36 5.44 -21.99
CA LEU A 214 18.53 4.88 -20.92
C LEU A 214 17.51 3.93 -21.54
N ALA A 215 17.69 2.63 -21.39
CA ALA A 215 16.78 1.62 -21.93
C ALA A 215 15.88 1.03 -20.85
N VAL A 216 14.59 0.88 -21.19
CA VAL A 216 13.55 0.24 -20.38
C VAL A 216 12.62 -0.58 -21.27
N SER A 217 12.03 -1.65 -20.74
CA SER A 217 10.94 -2.35 -21.44
C SER A 217 9.58 -1.77 -21.02
N GLY A 218 8.64 -1.69 -21.95
CA GLY A 218 7.26 -1.26 -21.69
C GLY A 218 6.57 -2.16 -20.67
N SER A 219 6.92 -3.45 -20.64
CA SER A 219 6.43 -4.42 -19.65
C SER A 219 6.93 -4.15 -18.23
N ASP A 220 8.06 -3.46 -18.05
CA ASP A 220 8.58 -3.08 -16.73
C ASP A 220 7.63 -2.15 -15.97
N PHE A 221 6.80 -1.41 -16.70
CA PHE A 221 5.84 -0.46 -16.14
C PHE A 221 4.47 -1.09 -15.84
N VAL A 222 4.22 -2.32 -16.30
CA VAL A 222 2.99 -3.06 -16.00
C VAL A 222 3.19 -3.81 -14.68
N GLN A 223 2.53 -3.36 -13.61
CA GLN A 223 2.73 -3.87 -12.25
C GLN A 223 1.40 -4.20 -11.56
N VAL A 224 1.44 -5.14 -10.61
CA VAL A 224 0.26 -5.55 -9.82
C VAL A 224 -0.15 -4.47 -8.82
N TYR A 225 0.80 -3.65 -8.37
CA TYR A 225 0.54 -2.58 -7.42
C TYR A 225 0.21 -1.27 -8.15
N ALA A 226 -0.96 -0.72 -7.85
CA ALA A 226 -1.43 0.51 -8.43
C ALA A 226 -0.48 1.69 -8.17
N GLY A 227 -0.21 2.48 -9.19
CA GLY A 227 0.60 3.70 -9.14
C GLY A 227 2.11 3.51 -9.29
N LEU A 228 2.63 2.27 -9.23
CA LEU A 228 4.07 2.02 -9.39
C LEU A 228 4.57 2.32 -10.80
N GLY A 229 3.81 1.95 -11.85
CA GLY A 229 4.19 2.21 -13.24
C GLY A 229 4.36 3.70 -13.51
N ALA A 230 3.37 4.50 -13.12
CA ALA A 230 3.42 5.96 -13.20
C ALA A 230 4.58 6.57 -12.38
N GLY A 231 4.89 6.02 -11.19
CA GLY A 231 6.04 6.43 -10.39
C GLY A 231 7.37 6.20 -11.09
N ARG A 232 7.56 5.02 -11.70
CA ARG A 232 8.77 4.67 -12.46
C ARG A 232 8.98 5.57 -13.66
N ILE A 233 7.93 5.94 -14.40
CA ILE A 233 8.03 6.90 -15.51
C ILE A 233 8.58 8.23 -15.02
N ARG A 234 8.03 8.78 -13.92
CA ARG A 234 8.52 10.05 -13.37
C ARG A 234 9.99 9.95 -12.97
N SER A 235 10.39 8.85 -12.35
CA SER A 235 11.78 8.58 -11.98
C SER A 235 12.71 8.46 -13.21
N LEU A 236 12.26 7.81 -14.29
CA LEU A 236 12.99 7.68 -15.55
C LEU A 236 13.27 9.07 -16.16
N PHE A 237 12.23 9.89 -16.30
CA PHE A 237 12.36 11.24 -16.84
C PHE A 237 13.18 12.16 -15.93
N LYS A 238 13.10 11.98 -14.61
CA LYS A 238 13.96 12.70 -13.66
C LYS A 238 15.44 12.36 -13.89
N LYS A 239 15.79 11.07 -14.01
CA LYS A 239 17.17 10.62 -14.29
C LYS A 239 17.66 11.12 -15.66
N ALA A 240 16.79 11.14 -16.66
CA ALA A 240 17.08 11.70 -17.98
C ALA A 240 17.41 13.21 -17.91
N LYS A 241 16.61 13.98 -17.16
CA LYS A 241 16.83 15.42 -16.94
C LYS A 241 18.16 15.72 -16.24
N GLU A 242 18.59 14.87 -15.31
CA GLU A 242 19.89 15.00 -14.63
C GLU A 242 21.07 14.84 -15.61
N LYS A 243 20.94 14.00 -16.64
CA LYS A 243 21.96 13.75 -17.69
C LYS A 243 22.00 14.82 -18.78
N LYS A 244 20.99 15.69 -18.89
CA LYS A 244 20.79 16.70 -19.94
C LYS A 244 20.64 16.10 -21.34
N LYS A 245 21.73 15.63 -21.97
CA LYS A 245 21.69 15.02 -23.30
C LYS A 245 21.58 13.51 -23.17
N CYS A 246 20.39 12.97 -23.36
CA CYS A 246 20.18 11.54 -23.30
C CYS A 246 19.05 11.08 -24.22
N VAL A 247 19.13 9.81 -24.60
CA VAL A 247 18.08 9.09 -25.33
C VAL A 247 17.40 8.15 -24.34
N ILE A 248 16.09 8.29 -24.20
CA ILE A 248 15.25 7.34 -23.47
C ILE A 248 14.71 6.35 -24.49
N PHE A 249 15.04 5.08 -24.37
CA PHE A 249 14.53 4.01 -25.20
C PHE A 249 13.52 3.15 -24.44
N ILE A 250 12.29 3.06 -24.97
CA ILE A 250 11.21 2.23 -24.44
C ILE A 250 10.93 1.11 -25.45
N ASP A 251 11.37 -0.10 -25.16
CA ASP A 251 11.00 -1.27 -25.99
C ASP A 251 9.58 -1.71 -25.67
N GLU A 252 8.92 -2.43 -26.59
CA GLU A 252 7.57 -2.98 -26.39
C GLU A 252 6.55 -1.96 -25.81
N ILE A 253 6.52 -0.74 -26.35
CA ILE A 253 5.60 0.31 -25.84
C ILE A 253 4.12 -0.10 -25.90
N ASP A 254 3.77 -1.06 -26.74
CA ASP A 254 2.44 -1.65 -26.80
C ASP A 254 2.04 -2.43 -25.55
N ALA A 255 2.97 -2.78 -24.64
CA ALA A 255 2.62 -3.33 -23.34
C ALA A 255 1.83 -2.34 -22.47
N MET A 256 2.13 -1.04 -22.60
CA MET A 256 1.52 0.04 -21.80
C MET A 256 0.68 1.03 -22.63
N GLY A 257 0.81 0.99 -23.96
CA GLY A 257 0.24 1.97 -24.89
C GLY A 257 -0.89 1.44 -25.77
N LYS A 258 -1.48 0.28 -25.47
CA LYS A 258 -2.58 -0.30 -26.27
C LYS A 258 -3.84 0.57 -26.23
N LYS A 259 -4.51 0.66 -27.37
CA LYS A 259 -5.82 1.27 -27.53
C LYS A 259 -6.84 0.51 -26.70
N ARG A 260 -7.72 1.25 -26.02
CA ARG A 260 -8.76 0.69 -25.17
C ARG A 260 -9.71 -0.20 -25.97
N ASP A 261 -9.77 -1.48 -25.64
CA ASP A 261 -10.98 -2.26 -25.87
C ASP A 261 -11.96 -1.96 -24.74
N ARG A 262 -13.22 -1.65 -25.09
CA ARG A 262 -14.29 -1.29 -24.14
C ARG A 262 -14.79 -2.52 -23.34
N GLY A 263 -13.86 -3.32 -22.81
CA GLY A 263 -14.12 -4.47 -21.96
C GLY A 263 -13.93 -4.11 -20.48
N PHE A 264 -14.87 -4.52 -19.64
CA PHE A 264 -14.86 -4.28 -18.20
C PHE A 264 -13.62 -4.90 -17.53
N GLY A 265 -12.79 -4.08 -16.87
CA GLY A 265 -12.10 -4.48 -15.63
C GLY A 265 -10.57 -4.51 -15.58
N SER A 266 -9.81 -4.25 -16.65
CA SER A 266 -8.33 -4.41 -16.61
C SER A 266 -7.48 -3.25 -17.14
N SER A 267 -8.06 -2.08 -17.46
CA SER A 267 -7.34 -0.99 -18.15
C SER A 267 -6.83 0.15 -17.24
N ASP A 268 -7.30 0.27 -16.00
CA ASP A 268 -7.09 1.51 -15.21
C ASP A 268 -5.62 1.81 -14.88
N GLU A 269 -4.80 0.78 -14.66
CA GLU A 269 -3.39 0.98 -14.28
C GLU A 269 -2.49 1.27 -15.49
N SER A 270 -2.70 0.55 -16.60
CA SER A 270 -2.03 0.84 -17.86
C SER A 270 -2.37 2.26 -18.35
N ASP A 271 -3.64 2.67 -18.22
CA ASP A 271 -4.09 4.04 -18.54
C ASP A 271 -3.39 5.10 -17.67
N ARG A 272 -3.27 4.88 -16.35
CA ARG A 272 -2.56 5.81 -15.45
C ARG A 272 -1.10 5.95 -15.83
N THR A 273 -0.48 4.83 -16.14
CA THR A 273 0.92 4.75 -16.54
C THR A 273 1.15 5.44 -17.90
N LEU A 274 0.31 5.17 -18.90
CA LEU A 274 0.31 5.85 -20.19
C LEU A 274 0.13 7.36 -20.05
N ASN A 275 -0.84 7.79 -19.24
CA ASN A 275 -1.07 9.21 -19.00
C ASN A 275 0.11 9.89 -18.31
N ALA A 276 0.83 9.20 -17.42
CA ALA A 276 2.07 9.72 -16.84
C ALA A 276 3.17 9.92 -17.90
N LEU A 277 3.34 8.97 -18.83
CA LEU A 277 4.27 9.11 -19.96
C LEU A 277 3.89 10.32 -20.82
N LEU A 278 2.62 10.45 -21.19
CA LEU A 278 2.10 11.57 -21.98
C LEU A 278 2.31 12.93 -21.29
N ALA A 279 2.13 12.97 -19.96
CA ALA A 279 2.35 14.17 -19.16
C ALA A 279 3.84 14.55 -19.14
N GLU A 280 4.74 13.60 -18.90
CA GLU A 280 6.18 13.86 -18.96
C GLU A 280 6.62 14.31 -20.35
N MET A 281 6.14 13.67 -21.42
CA MET A 281 6.44 14.07 -22.81
C MET A 281 5.97 15.48 -23.15
N SER A 282 4.81 15.88 -22.62
CA SER A 282 4.29 17.23 -22.80
C SER A 282 5.07 18.26 -21.97
N GLY A 283 5.56 17.85 -20.80
CA GLY A 283 6.18 18.71 -19.79
C GLY A 283 7.57 19.24 -20.13
N PHE A 284 8.41 18.48 -20.85
CA PHE A 284 9.75 18.95 -21.19
C PHE A 284 9.77 19.87 -22.41
N ARG A 285 10.62 20.90 -22.37
CA ARG A 285 10.86 21.80 -23.51
C ARG A 285 11.90 21.17 -24.43
N GLY A 286 11.76 21.33 -25.75
CA GLY A 286 12.73 20.81 -26.73
C GLY A 286 14.17 21.35 -26.60
N SER A 287 14.42 22.25 -25.64
CA SER A 287 15.74 22.71 -25.23
C SER A 287 16.46 21.79 -24.25
N GLU A 288 15.78 20.80 -23.66
CA GLU A 288 16.35 19.93 -22.63
C GLU A 288 17.30 18.87 -23.21
N GLY A 289 17.33 18.66 -24.54
CA GLY A 289 18.26 17.73 -25.18
C GLY A 289 17.92 16.25 -24.98
N ILE A 290 16.69 15.97 -24.53
CA ILE A 290 16.16 14.62 -24.29
C ILE A 290 15.33 14.20 -25.50
N VAL A 291 15.59 13.00 -26.01
CA VAL A 291 14.82 12.38 -27.09
C VAL A 291 14.24 11.06 -26.59
N VAL A 292 12.95 10.84 -26.80
CA VAL A 292 12.29 9.58 -26.46
C VAL A 292 12.15 8.73 -27.72
N ILE A 293 12.66 7.51 -27.70
CA ILE A 293 12.52 6.54 -28.78
C ILE A 293 11.71 5.37 -28.22
N ALA A 294 10.59 5.05 -28.86
CA ALA A 294 9.79 3.88 -28.52
C ALA A 294 9.87 2.85 -29.63
N ALA A 295 9.93 1.57 -29.28
CA ALA A 295 9.85 0.48 -30.25
C ALA A 295 8.56 -0.33 -30.05
N THR A 296 7.94 -0.74 -31.15
CA THR A 296 6.82 -1.68 -31.13
C THR A 296 6.86 -2.61 -32.34
N ASN A 297 6.23 -3.78 -32.20
CA ASN A 297 5.95 -4.65 -33.35
C ASN A 297 4.60 -4.34 -34.01
N ARG A 298 3.74 -3.56 -33.33
CA ARG A 298 2.34 -3.36 -33.72
C ARG A 298 1.92 -1.91 -33.54
N LEU A 299 2.11 -1.11 -34.58
CA LEU A 299 1.69 0.29 -34.58
C LEU A 299 0.14 0.42 -34.58
N ASP A 300 -0.57 -0.55 -35.16
CA ASP A 300 -2.03 -0.60 -35.32
C ASP A 300 -2.80 -0.59 -34.00
N ILE A 301 -2.22 -1.16 -32.94
CA ILE A 301 -2.87 -1.29 -31.63
C ILE A 301 -2.52 -0.17 -30.67
N LEU A 302 -1.65 0.77 -31.03
CA LEU A 302 -1.27 1.85 -30.14
C LEU A 302 -2.38 2.89 -29.99
N ASP A 303 -2.47 3.49 -28.81
CA ASP A 303 -3.38 4.61 -28.55
C ASP A 303 -2.96 5.80 -29.42
N GLU A 304 -3.91 6.36 -30.17
CA GLU A 304 -3.72 7.54 -31.02
C GLU A 304 -3.18 8.75 -30.23
N ALA A 305 -3.44 8.81 -28.93
CA ALA A 305 -2.87 9.82 -28.05
C ALA A 305 -1.34 9.83 -28.12
N LEU A 306 -0.66 8.69 -28.25
CA LEU A 306 0.80 8.62 -28.38
C LEU A 306 1.29 9.31 -29.66
N LEU A 307 0.53 9.15 -30.75
CA LEU A 307 0.88 9.59 -32.11
C LEU A 307 0.57 11.07 -32.38
N ARG A 308 0.00 11.78 -31.41
CA ARG A 308 -0.34 13.20 -31.59
C ARG A 308 0.91 14.08 -31.61
N PRO A 309 0.91 15.18 -32.39
CA PRO A 309 2.00 16.15 -32.41
C PRO A 309 2.36 16.69 -31.01
N GLY A 310 3.66 16.85 -30.77
CA GLY A 310 4.26 17.16 -29.47
C GLY A 310 4.57 15.93 -28.59
N ARG A 311 4.40 14.71 -29.12
CA ARG A 311 4.66 13.43 -28.42
C ARG A 311 5.54 12.56 -29.31
N PHE A 312 5.01 11.48 -29.90
CA PHE A 312 5.71 10.68 -30.89
C PHE A 312 5.41 11.21 -32.29
N ASP A 313 6.16 12.24 -32.68
CA ASP A 313 5.92 13.06 -33.87
C ASP A 313 6.43 12.41 -35.16
N ARG A 314 7.37 11.46 -35.02
CA ARG A 314 7.98 10.73 -36.13
C ARG A 314 7.71 9.24 -35.96
N GLN A 315 7.36 8.58 -37.06
CA GLN A 315 7.18 7.14 -37.14
C GLN A 315 8.13 6.65 -38.23
N ILE A 316 9.01 5.73 -37.87
CA ILE A 316 10.03 5.19 -38.77
C ILE A 316 9.82 3.67 -38.84
N GLU A 317 9.56 3.18 -40.04
CA GLU A 317 9.45 1.75 -40.30
C GLU A 317 10.84 1.13 -40.34
N ILE A 318 11.02 0.00 -39.65
CA ILE A 318 12.22 -0.83 -39.72
C ILE A 318 11.79 -2.19 -40.26
N GLY A 319 11.90 -2.30 -41.59
CA GLY A 319 11.52 -3.46 -42.36
C GLY A 319 12.55 -4.58 -42.32
N LEU A 320 12.20 -5.66 -43.01
CA LEU A 320 13.15 -6.73 -43.32
C LEU A 320 14.20 -6.20 -44.31
N PRO A 321 15.47 -6.62 -44.17
CA PRO A 321 16.58 -6.15 -45.00
C PRO A 321 16.49 -6.57 -46.48
#